data_AF-A0A655Z4C7-F1
#
_entry.id   AF-A0A655Z4C7-F1
#
_cell.length_a   1.000
_cell.length_b   1.000
_cell.length_c   1.000
_cell.angle_alpha   90.00
_cell.angle_beta   90.00
_cell.angle_gamma   90.00
#
_symmetry.space_group_name_H-M   'P 1'
#
loop_
_entity.id
_entity.type
_entity.pdbx_description
1 polymer ?
#
loop_
_entity_poly.entity_id
_entity_poly.type
_entity_poly.pdbx_seq_one_letter_code
_entity_poly.pdbx_strand_id
1 'polypeptide(L)' 'MADEYAGKLTIGKLNIDHNAGTPPKFGIRGIPTLLLFKDGSVVATKVGALSKTQLKEFLDANL' A
#
# COMPACT_ATOMS: atom_id res chain seq x y z
N MET A 1 -7.81 10.49 6.18
CA MET A 1 -6.48 9.96 5.82
C MET A 1 -6.01 10.49 4.48
N ALA A 2 -6.77 10.32 3.38
CA ALA A 2 -6.42 10.97 2.11
C ALA A 2 -6.29 12.50 2.24
N ASP A 3 -7.18 13.14 3.00
CA ASP A 3 -7.15 14.59 3.25
C ASP A 3 -5.97 15.06 4.12
N GLU A 4 -5.59 14.29 5.15
CA GLU A 4 -4.48 14.63 6.07
C GLU A 4 -3.09 14.50 5.43
N TYR A 5 -2.97 13.72 4.35
CA TYR A 5 -1.72 13.52 3.60
C TYR A 5 -1.82 14.08 2.17
N ALA A 6 -2.83 14.89 1.88
CA ALA A 6 -3.01 15.53 0.59
C ALA A 6 -1.76 16.37 0.26
N GLY A 7 -1.07 16.00 -0.82
CA GLY A 7 0.20 16.61 -1.25
C GLY A 7 1.47 15.91 -0.78
N LYS A 8 1.40 14.95 0.16
CA LYS A 8 2.55 14.15 0.62
C LYS A 8 2.48 12.69 0.19
N LEU A 9 1.28 12.14 0.02
CA LEU A 9 1.12 10.71 -0.26
C LEU A 9 -0.07 10.45 -1.21
N THR A 10 0.18 9.70 -2.28
CA THR A 10 -0.87 9.26 -3.21
C THR A 10 -1.39 7.90 -2.77
N ILE A 11 -2.65 7.84 -2.37
CA ILE A 11 -3.31 6.58 -2.00
C ILE A 11 -4.10 6.06 -3.20
N GLY A 12 -3.63 4.97 -3.79
CA GLY A 12 -4.33 4.26 -4.86
C GLY A 12 -4.92 2.94 -4.34
N LYS A 13 -6.13 2.60 -4.80
CA LYS A 13 -6.71 1.27 -4.61
C LYS A 13 -6.60 0.50 -5.92
N LEU A 14 -5.87 -0.61 -5.92
CA LEU A 14 -5.82 -1.54 -7.04
C LEU A 14 -6.75 -2.72 -6.77
N ASN A 15 -7.69 -2.99 -7.69
CA ASN A 15 -8.50 -4.21 -7.63
C ASN A 15 -7.76 -5.34 -8.35
N ILE A 16 -7.45 -6.41 -7.63
CA ILE A 16 -6.71 -7.57 -8.15
C ILE A 16 -7.55 -8.41 -9.12
N ASP A 17 -8.88 -8.37 -9.00
CA ASP A 17 -9.81 -9.15 -9.84
C ASP A 17 -9.72 -8.70 -11.30
N HIS A 18 -9.62 -7.39 -11.52
CA HIS A 18 -9.41 -6.78 -12.83
C HIS A 18 -7.94 -6.75 -13.26
N ASN A 19 -6.99 -7.07 -12.37
CA ASN A 19 -5.56 -6.92 -12.59
C ASN A 19 -4.78 -8.17 -12.15
N ALA A 20 -5.21 -9.36 -12.58
CA ALA A 20 -4.66 -10.65 -12.14
C ALA A 20 -3.14 -10.81 -12.34
N GLY A 21 -2.53 -10.06 -13.27
CA GLY A 21 -1.09 -10.09 -13.52
C GLY A 21 -0.24 -9.22 -12.57
N THR A 22 -0.84 -8.30 -11.84
CA THR A 22 -0.12 -7.36 -10.95
C THR A 22 0.27 -7.97 -9.59
N PRO A 23 -0.61 -8.72 -8.89
CA PRO A 23 -0.28 -9.40 -7.64
C PRO A 23 0.98 -10.28 -7.70
N PRO A 24 1.14 -11.20 -8.67
CA PRO A 24 2.33 -12.05 -8.73
C PRO A 24 3.61 -11.26 -9.03
N LYS A 25 3.54 -10.15 -9.79
CA LYS A 25 4.70 -9.28 -10.05
C LYS A 25 5.27 -8.63 -8.78
N PHE A 26 4.41 -8.35 -7.81
CA PHE A 26 4.79 -7.76 -6.53
C PHE A 26 4.84 -8.78 -5.38
N GLY A 27 4.73 -10.09 -5.66
CA GLY A 27 4.76 -11.13 -4.64
C GLY A 27 3.53 -11.15 -3.71
N ILE A 28 2.42 -10.54 -4.10
CA ILE A 28 1.18 -10.53 -3.31
C ILE A 28 0.56 -11.93 -3.35
N ARG A 29 0.52 -12.60 -2.20
CA ARG A 29 -0.03 -13.96 -2.02
C ARG A 29 -1.38 -14.00 -1.29
N GLY A 30 -1.87 -12.85 -0.83
CA GLY A 30 -3.13 -12.74 -0.10
C GLY A 30 -3.65 -11.31 -0.09
N ILE A 31 -4.95 -11.17 0.17
CA ILE A 31 -5.61 -9.87 0.34
C ILE A 31 -6.22 -9.79 1.75
N PRO A 32 -6.31 -8.58 2.34
CA PRO A 32 -5.79 -7.31 1.83
C PRO A 32 -4.26 -7.20 1.94
N THR A 33 -3.62 -6.57 0.95
CA THR A 33 -2.18 -6.24 0.95
C THR A 33 -1.97 -4.78 0.59
N LEU A 34 -1.10 -4.11 1.33
CA LEU A 34 -0.69 -2.73 1.13
C LEU A 34 0.74 -2.71 0.58
N LEU A 35 0.94 -1.95 -0.49
CA LEU A 35 2.24 -1.66 -1.07
C LEU A 35 2.52 -0.17 -0.94
N LEU A 36 3.70 0.16 -0.45
CA LEU A 36 4.19 1.54 -0.41
C LEU A 36 5.28 1.71 -1.47
N PHE A 37 5.04 2.67 -2.35
CA PHE A 37 5.96 3.06 -3.40
C PHE A 37 6.62 4.40 -3.04
N LYS A 38 7.94 4.48 -3.19
CA LYS A 38 8.74 5.72 -3.05
C LYS A 38 9.73 5.76 -4.19
N ASP A 39 9.81 6.89 -4.90
CA ASP A 39 10.70 7.07 -6.06
C ASP A 39 10.58 5.97 -7.14
N GLY A 40 9.36 5.45 -7.35
CA GLY A 40 9.09 4.41 -8.35
C GLY A 40 9.46 2.98 -7.91
N SER A 41 9.97 2.79 -6.70
CA SER A 41 10.31 1.49 -6.13
C SER A 41 9.40 1.12 -4.96
N VAL A 42 9.14 -0.17 -4.76
CA VAL A 42 8.44 -0.67 -3.57
C VAL A 42 9.40 -0.59 -2.39
N VAL A 43 9.09 0.27 -1.42
CA VAL A 43 9.90 0.42 -0.20
C VAL A 43 9.36 -0.41 0.96
N ALA A 44 8.05 -0.70 0.96
CA ALA A 44 7.45 -1.52 1.99
C ALA A 44 6.22 -2.28 1.49
N THR A 45 6.05 -3.49 2.01
CA THR A 45 4.89 -4.34 1.74
C THR A 45 4.31 -4.83 3.06
N LYS A 46 3.00 -4.67 3.23
CA LYS A 46 2.29 -5.24 4.37
C LYS A 46 1.14 -6.11 3.90
N VAL A 47 1.23 -7.40 4.20
CA VAL A 47 0.14 -8.36 3.99
C VAL A 47 -0.71 -8.44 5.25
N GLY A 48 -2.02 -8.42 5.08
CA GLY A 48 -3.01 -8.50 6.16
C GLY A 48 -3.74 -7.20 6.42
N ALA A 49 -4.87 -7.31 7.13
CA ALA A 49 -5.65 -6.16 7.52
C ALA A 49 -4.90 -5.36 8.60
N LEU A 50 -4.81 -4.05 8.39
CA LEU A 50 -4.29 -3.11 9.38
C LEU A 50 -5.42 -2.23 9.90
N SER A 51 -5.33 -1.91 11.19
CA SER A 51 -6.12 -0.83 11.76
C SER A 51 -5.60 0.54 11.31
N LYS A 52 -6.45 1.56 11.39
CA LYS A 52 -6.12 2.94 11.00
C LYS A 52 -4.84 3.47 11.67
N THR A 53 -4.62 3.13 12.94
CA THR A 53 -3.40 3.48 13.69
C THR A 53 -2.16 2.82 13.11
N GLN A 54 -2.22 1.51 12.88
CA GLN A 54 -1.10 0.74 12.31
C GLN A 54 -0.75 1.19 10.89
N LEU A 55 -1.75 1.60 10.10
CA LEU A 55 -1.50 2.19 8.79
C LEU A 55 -0.76 3.53 8.92
N LYS A 56 -1.11 4.35 9.92
CA LYS A 56 -0.44 5.63 10.20
C LYS A 56 1.02 5.39 10.61
N GLU A 57 1.27 4.48 11.53
CA GLU A 57 2.62 4.09 11.96
C GLU A 57 3.45 3.50 10.80
N PHE A 58 2.83 2.68 9.95
CA PHE A 58 3.48 2.12 8.78
C PHE A 58 3.90 3.20 7.77
N LEU A 59 3.05 4.20 7.55
CA LEU A 59 3.38 5.34 6.69
C LEU A 59 4.46 6.21 7.32
N ASP A 60 4.36 6.53 8.61
CA ASP A 60 5.32 7.36 9.34
C ASP A 60 6.72 6.74 9.38
N ALA A 61 6.81 5.42 9.54
CA ALA A 61 8.07 4.69 9.55
C ALA A 61 8.79 4.63 8.17
N ASN A 62 8.10 4.95 7.07
CA ASN A 62 8.64 4.81 5.71
C ASN A 62 8.62 6.13 4.88
N LEU A 63 7.94 7.17 5.39
CA LEU A 63 8.01 8.55 4.89
C LEU A 63 9.39 9.15 5.18
#